data_AF-A0A419A3K8-F1
#
_entry.id   AF-A0A419A3K8-F1
#
_cell.length_a   1.000
_cell.length_b   1.000
_cell.length_c   1.000
_cell.angle_alpha   90.00
_cell.angle_beta   90.00
_cell.angle_gamma   90.00
#
_symmetry.space_group_name_H-M   'P 1'
#
loop_
_entity.id
_entity.type
_entity.pdbx_description
1 polymer ?
#
loop_
_entity_poly.entity_id
_entity_poly.type
_entity_poly.pdbx_seq_one_letter_code
_entity_poly.pdbx_strand_id
1 'polypeptide(L)'
;MAATLRRIAPQLVALAALVALVTAFYPAFLDISVNNGRLVGPIIDVLKRAAPVALLAVGMTLVIATRGIDLSVGTIMAICGAVAASAVAAGWGPVAAVT
;
A
#
# COMPACT_ATOMS: atom_id res chain seq x y z
N MET A 1 -21.23 -1.39 -19.34
CA MET A 1 -20.84 -2.34 -18.27
C MET A 1 -19.79 -3.35 -18.73
N ALA A 2 -20.06 -4.16 -19.78
CA ALA A 2 -19.16 -5.24 -20.22
C ALA A 2 -17.75 -4.79 -20.68
N ALA A 3 -17.64 -3.64 -21.36
CA ALA A 3 -16.36 -3.11 -21.83
C ALA A 3 -15.41 -2.68 -20.69
N THR A 4 -15.95 -2.09 -19.62
CA THR A 4 -15.18 -1.68 -18.44
C THR A 4 -14.67 -2.90 -17.69
N LEU A 5 -15.51 -3.93 -17.53
CA LEU A 5 -15.13 -5.18 -16.86
C LEU A 5 -13.99 -5.89 -17.59
N ARG A 6 -14.02 -5.88 -18.93
CA ARG A 6 -12.96 -6.47 -19.77
C ARG A 6 -11.64 -5.71 -19.70
N ARG A 7 -11.66 -4.40 -19.38
CA ARG A 7 -10.47 -3.57 -19.17
C ARG A 7 -9.80 -3.82 -17.81
N ILE A 8 -10.58 -4.03 -16.75
CA ILE A 8 -10.04 -4.30 -15.40
C ILE A 8 -9.75 -5.78 -15.15
N ALA A 9 -10.32 -6.67 -15.98
CA ALA A 9 -10.10 -8.11 -15.91
C ALA A 9 -8.62 -8.52 -15.76
N PRO A 10 -7.64 -8.01 -16.54
CA PRO A 10 -6.24 -8.41 -16.36
C PRO A 10 -5.68 -8.03 -14.98
N GLN A 11 -6.11 -6.90 -14.40
CA GLN A 11 -5.67 -6.47 -13.07
C GLN A 11 -6.25 -7.37 -11.97
N LEU A 12 -7.53 -7.72 -12.10
CA LEU A 12 -8.21 -8.64 -11.18
C LEU A 12 -7.65 -10.06 -11.28
N VAL A 13 -7.36 -10.54 -12.49
CA VAL A 13 -6.73 -11.84 -12.73
C VAL A 13 -5.32 -11.86 -12.14
N ALA A 14 -4.53 -10.81 -12.35
CA ALA A 14 -3.19 -10.70 -11.76
C ALA A 14 -3.25 -10.69 -10.22
N LEU A 15 -4.20 -9.96 -9.63
CA LEU A 15 -4.41 -9.94 -8.19
C LEU A 15 -4.82 -11.33 -7.67
N ALA A 16 -5.78 -11.99 -8.32
CA ALA A 16 -6.22 -13.33 -7.93
C ALA A 16 -5.11 -14.36 -8.05
N ALA A 17 -4.31 -14.31 -9.14
CA ALA A 17 -3.16 -15.18 -9.34
C ALA A 17 -2.09 -14.94 -8.26
N LEU A 18 -1.80 -13.69 -7.91
CA LEU A 18 -0.85 -13.35 -6.84
C LEU A 18 -1.33 -13.90 -5.50
N VAL A 19 -2.61 -13.70 -5.15
CA VAL A 19 -3.20 -14.20 -3.91
C VAL A 19 -3.13 -15.73 -3.86
N ALA A 20 -3.47 -16.41 -4.97
CA ALA A 20 -3.38 -17.87 -5.06
C ALA A 20 -1.94 -18.36 -4.91
N LEU A 21 -0.97 -17.71 -5.56
CA LEU A 21 0.45 -18.03 -5.44
C LEU A 21 0.93 -17.87 -3.99
N VAL A 22 0.65 -16.73 -3.36
CA VAL A 22 1.07 -16.49 -1.96
C VAL A 22 0.44 -17.51 -1.02
N THR A 23 -0.85 -17.84 -1.22
CA THR A 23 -1.55 -18.84 -0.42
C THR A 23 -0.98 -20.25 -0.61
N ALA A 24 -0.49 -20.59 -1.81
CA ALA A 24 0.15 -21.88 -2.07
C ALA A 24 1.46 -22.07 -1.27
N PHE A 25 2.23 -21.00 -1.07
CA PHE A 25 3.46 -21.04 -0.26
C PHE A 25 3.21 -20.77 1.24
N TYR A 26 2.17 -20.00 1.56
CA TYR A 26 1.78 -19.63 2.92
C TYR A 26 0.28 -19.92 3.12
N PRO A 27 -0.10 -21.14 3.54
CA PRO A 27 -1.51 -21.55 3.59
C PRO A 27 -2.35 -20.74 4.59
N ALA A 28 -1.71 -20.15 5.61
CA ALA A 28 -2.36 -19.26 6.57
C ALA A 28 -2.53 -17.81 6.06
N PHE A 29 -2.15 -17.51 4.81
CA PHE A 29 -2.23 -16.14 4.27
C PHE A 29 -3.65 -15.57 4.30
N LEU A 30 -4.65 -16.40 3.98
CA LEU A 30 -6.06 -16.00 3.98
C LEU A 30 -6.73 -16.16 5.35
N ASP A 31 -5.99 -16.57 6.38
CA ASP A 31 -6.55 -16.74 7.72
C ASP A 31 -6.85 -15.38 8.34
N ILE A 32 -8.06 -15.27 8.90
CA ILE A 32 -8.54 -14.07 9.58
C ILE A 32 -9.03 -14.50 10.95
N SER A 33 -8.33 -14.05 11.99
CA SER A 33 -8.64 -14.35 13.38
C SER A 33 -8.99 -13.06 14.13
N VAL A 34 -9.74 -13.20 15.22
CA VAL A 34 -10.06 -12.09 16.11
C VAL A 34 -9.29 -12.30 17.41
N ASN A 35 -8.30 -11.44 17.65
CA ASN A 35 -7.48 -11.49 18.85
C ASN A 35 -7.71 -10.21 19.67
N ASN A 36 -8.15 -10.37 20.92
CA ASN A 36 -8.44 -9.26 21.84
C ASN A 36 -9.39 -8.21 21.24
N GLY A 37 -10.44 -8.65 20.55
CA GLY A 37 -11.43 -7.78 19.91
C GLY A 37 -10.95 -7.07 18.64
N ARG A 38 -9.75 -7.41 18.12
CA ARG A 38 -9.21 -6.85 16.88
C ARG A 38 -9.07 -7.92 15.80
N LEU A 39 -9.41 -7.56 14.58
CA LEU A 39 -9.13 -8.35 13.38
C LEU A 39 -7.62 -8.41 13.15
N VAL A 40 -7.10 -9.63 13.11
CA VAL A 40 -5.69 -9.95 12.89
C VAL A 40 -5.57 -11.06 11.86
N GLY A 41 -4.53 -11.01 11.05
CA GLY A 41 -4.32 -11.97 9.97
C GLY A 41 -3.52 -11.32 8.85
N PRO A 42 -2.84 -12.11 7.99
CA PRO A 42 -1.94 -11.56 6.98
C PRO A 42 -2.65 -10.62 5.99
N ILE A 43 -3.88 -10.93 5.57
CA ILE A 43 -4.70 -10.01 4.74
C ILE A 43 -4.93 -8.68 5.47
N ILE A 44 -5.33 -8.75 6.75
CA ILE A 44 -5.67 -7.56 7.53
C ILE A 44 -4.43 -6.69 7.73
N ASP A 45 -3.26 -7.30 7.91
CA ASP A 45 -2.01 -6.57 8.05
C ASP A 45 -1.54 -5.95 6.74
N VAL A 46 -1.76 -6.61 5.59
CA VAL A 46 -1.58 -6.00 4.26
C VAL A 46 -2.50 -4.78 4.11
N LEU A 47 -3.76 -4.89 4.52
CA LEU A 47 -4.72 -3.79 4.44
C LEU A 47 -4.32 -2.59 5.32
N LYS A 48 -3.85 -2.85 6.55
CA LYS A 48 -3.29 -1.83 7.46
C LYS A 48 -2.06 -1.15 6.85
N ARG A 49 -1.15 -1.90 6.25
CA ARG A 49 0.05 -1.38 5.57
C ARG A 49 -0.28 -0.63 4.28
N ALA A 50 -1.39 -0.95 3.63
CA ALA A 50 -1.89 -0.24 2.46
C ALA A 50 -2.60 1.08 2.79
N ALA A 51 -3.03 1.29 4.05
CA ALA A 51 -3.79 2.48 4.44
C ALA A 51 -3.07 3.81 4.13
N PRO A 52 -1.76 4.00 4.40
CA PRO A 52 -1.04 5.23 4.03
C PRO A 52 -1.04 5.47 2.51
N VAL A 53 -0.85 4.42 1.72
CA VAL A 53 -0.84 4.48 0.26
C VAL A 53 -2.23 4.81 -0.29
N ALA A 54 -3.29 4.26 0.31
CA ALA A 54 -4.67 4.56 -0.05
C ALA A 54 -5.03 6.03 0.25
N LEU A 55 -4.63 6.56 1.42
CA LEU A 55 -4.81 7.97 1.77
C LEU A 55 -4.06 8.89 0.79
N LEU A 56 -2.81 8.54 0.44
CA LEU A 56 -2.03 9.24 -0.58
C LEU A 56 -2.71 9.21 -1.95
N ALA A 57 -3.23 8.06 -2.37
CA ALA A 57 -3.92 7.92 -3.65
C ALA A 57 -5.16 8.82 -3.75
N VAL A 58 -5.92 8.99 -2.66
CA VAL A 58 -7.04 9.94 -2.59
C VAL A 58 -6.56 11.39 -2.71
N GLY A 59 -5.43 11.74 -2.09
CA GLY A 59 -4.81 13.06 -2.27
C GLY A 59 -4.40 13.30 -3.73
N MET A 60 -3.72 12.33 -4.34
CA MET A 60 -3.27 12.42 -5.73
C MET A 60 -4.43 12.54 -6.72
N THR A 61 -5.56 11.87 -6.49
CA THR A 61 -6.74 12.00 -7.38
C THR A 61 -7.34 13.40 -7.33
N LEU A 62 -7.38 14.05 -6.16
CA LEU A 62 -7.83 15.44 -6.02
C LEU A 62 -6.90 16.42 -6.75
N VAL A 63 -5.58 16.22 -6.67
CA VAL A 63 -4.63 17.09 -7.38
C VAL A 63 -4.74 16.91 -8.90
N ILE A 64 -4.82 15.66 -9.37
CA ILE A 64 -4.99 15.36 -10.79
C ILE A 64 -6.27 16.00 -11.34
N ALA A 65 -7.37 15.93 -10.57
CA ALA A 65 -8.64 16.53 -10.95
C ALA A 65 -8.62 18.06 -11.03
N THR A 66 -7.68 18.73 -10.35
CA THR A 66 -7.66 20.20 -10.22
C THR A 66 -6.55 20.89 -11.03
N ARG A 67 -5.37 20.28 -11.21
CA ARG A 67 -4.19 20.96 -11.80
C ARG A 67 -3.36 20.13 -12.79
N GLY A 68 -3.86 18.99 -13.27
CA GLY A 68 -3.14 18.10 -14.20
C GLY A 68 -2.29 17.04 -13.48
N ILE A 69 -1.64 16.14 -14.23
CA ILE A 69 -0.91 14.97 -13.70
C ILE A 69 0.18 15.43 -12.73
N ASP A 70 -0.02 15.19 -11.43
CA ASP A 70 0.94 15.58 -10.39
C ASP A 70 1.99 14.50 -10.15
N LEU A 71 3.20 14.74 -10.67
CA LEU A 71 4.38 13.90 -10.43
C LEU A 71 5.13 14.28 -9.12
N SER A 72 4.75 15.38 -8.45
CA SER A 72 5.51 15.91 -7.32
C SER A 72 5.32 15.10 -6.04
N VAL A 73 4.12 14.58 -5.76
CA VAL A 73 3.83 13.83 -4.51
C VAL A 73 4.69 12.57 -4.41
N GLY A 74 4.88 11.84 -5.52
CA GLY A 74 5.76 10.68 -5.57
C GLY A 74 7.23 11.04 -5.32
N THR A 75 7.69 12.16 -5.88
CA THR A 75 9.07 12.66 -5.70
C THR A 75 9.33 13.08 -4.24
N ILE A 76 8.38 13.79 -3.62
CA ILE A 76 8.47 14.20 -2.21
C ILE A 76 8.50 12.98 -1.30
N MET A 77 7.61 12.00 -1.53
CA MET A 77 7.59 10.75 -0.76
C MET A 77 8.92 9.98 -0.87
N ALA A 78 9.53 9.93 -2.06
CA ALA A 78 10.82 9.30 -2.27
C ALA A 78 11.96 10.02 -1.51
N ILE A 79 11.99 11.35 -1.55
CA ILE A 79 13.00 12.15 -0.84
C ILE A 79 12.83 11.97 0.69
N CYS A 80 11.62 12.10 1.21
CA CYS A 80 11.35 11.89 2.64
C CYS A 80 11.73 10.47 3.08
N GLY A 81 11.41 9.44 2.29
CA GLY A 81 11.81 8.07 2.58
C GLY A 81 13.33 7.86 2.57
N ALA A 82 14.03 8.45 1.60
CA ALA A 82 15.49 8.39 1.52
C ALA A 82 16.16 9.10 2.70
N VAL A 83 15.66 10.28 3.08
CA VAL A 83 16.16 11.03 4.24
C VAL A 83 15.90 10.26 5.53
N ALA A 84 14.69 9.75 5.74
CA ALA A 84 14.35 8.94 6.92
C ALA A 84 15.25 7.69 7.02
N ALA A 85 15.42 6.96 5.92
CA ALA A 85 16.33 5.81 5.88
C ALA A 85 17.78 6.20 6.18
N SER A 86 18.25 7.33 5.66
CA SER A 86 19.60 7.83 5.91
C SER A 86 19.80 8.25 7.38
N ALA A 87 18.80 8.87 8.01
CA ALA A 87 18.83 9.27 9.42
C ALA A 87 18.85 8.05 10.35
N VAL A 88 18.06 7.02 10.03
CA VAL A 88 18.11 5.73 10.75
C VAL A 88 19.48 5.09 10.59
N ALA A 89 20.02 5.04 9.37
CA ALA A 89 21.35 4.48 9.11
C ALA A 89 22.49 5.25 9.80
N ALA A 90 22.32 6.56 9.99
CA ALA A 90 23.24 7.42 10.73
C ALA A 90 23.10 7.30 12.27
N GLY A 91 22.17 6.47 12.76
CA GLY A 91 22.00 6.21 14.20
C GLY A 91 21.22 7.29 14.96
N TRP A 92 20.49 8.18 14.26
CA TRP A 92 19.74 9.28 14.90
C TRP A 92 18.47 8.81 15.64
N GLY A 93 18.14 7.53 15.53
CA GLY A 93 16.97 6.92 16.13
C GLY A 93 15.69 7.17 15.33
N PRO A 94 14.65 6.35 15.55
CA PRO A 94 13.42 6.41 14.76
C PRO A 94 12.67 7.73 14.95
N VAL A 95 12.70 8.34 16.15
CA VAL A 95 11.99 9.60 16.40
C VAL A 95 12.53 10.70 15.48
N ALA A 96 13.85 10.91 15.45
CA ALA A 96 14.48 11.91 14.60
C ALA A 96 14.35 11.62 13.09
N ALA A 97 14.06 10.37 12.71
CA ALA A 97 13.90 9.98 11.32
C ALA A 97 12.50 10.20 10.76
N VAL A 98 11.47 10.29 11.62
CA VAL A 98 10.07 10.48 11.18
C VAL A 98 9.50 11.86 11.54
N THR A 99 10.23 12.66 12.35
CA THR A 99 9.92 14.07 12.63
C THR A 99 10.59 15.01 11.63
#